data_AF-A0A160NZF9-F1
#
_entry.id   AF-A0A160NZF9-F1
#
_cell.length_a   1.000
_cell.length_b   1.000
_cell.length_c   1.000
_cell.angle_alpha   90.00
_cell.angle_beta   90.00
_cell.angle_gamma   90.00
#
_symmetry.space_group_name_H-M   'P 1'
#
loop_
_entity.id
_entity.type
_entity.pdbx_description
1 polymer ?
#
loop_
_entity_poly.entity_id
_entity_poly.type
_entity_poly.pdbx_seq_one_letter_code
_entity_poly.pdbx_strand_id
1 'polypeptide(L)'
;MSTTIPTPADVFRRQAHPLIAPGPHDPAADGPFRALYERGITGSRMIRNTKLVALTLASHADWATGRIPQDVQPYLAGLVQETALTTGQVVVSLQILEDRGWISRPSRRVRWDDAPIGLTIPAPILRRLRKAHRQD
;
A
#
# COMPACT_ATOMS: atom_id res chain seq x y z
N MET A 1 -4.12 33.94 27.35
CA MET A 1 -4.22 33.09 26.14
C MET A 1 -2.89 32.37 26.00
N SER A 2 -2.80 31.13 26.48
CA SER A 2 -1.53 30.38 26.50
C SER A 2 -1.31 29.70 25.16
N THR A 3 -0.35 30.19 24.39
CA THR A 3 0.06 29.62 23.11
C THR A 3 0.95 28.41 23.38
N THR A 4 0.39 27.21 23.35
CA THR A 4 1.15 25.96 23.50
C THR A 4 2.11 25.79 22.32
N ILE A 5 3.41 25.86 22.60
CA ILE A 5 4.47 25.57 21.63
C ILE A 5 4.42 24.06 21.36
N PRO A 6 4.21 23.61 20.11
CA PRO A 6 4.12 22.18 19.80
C PRO A 6 5.44 21.48 20.12
N THR A 7 5.34 20.31 20.74
CA THR A 7 6.51 19.51 21.09
C THR A 7 7.14 18.89 19.83
N PRO A 8 8.43 18.50 19.86
CA PRO A 8 9.03 17.76 18.75
C PRO A 8 8.21 16.52 18.33
N ALA A 9 7.60 15.82 19.30
CA ALA A 9 6.71 14.69 19.04
C ALA A 9 5.46 15.06 18.22
N ASP A 10 4.92 16.28 18.37
CA ASP A 10 3.79 16.80 17.61
C ASP A 10 4.19 17.15 16.16
N VAL A 11 5.44 17.58 15.96
CA VAL A 11 6.02 17.82 14.63
C VAL A 11 6.26 16.49 13.90
N PHE A 12 6.72 15.44 14.60
CA PHE A 12 6.89 14.11 14.00
C PHE A 12 5.56 13.44 13.64
N ARG A 13 4.49 13.68 14.40
CA ARG A 13 3.15 13.13 14.10
C ARG A 13 2.49 13.75 12.85
N ARG A 14 3.01 14.88 12.37
CA ARG A 14 2.51 15.61 11.18
C ARG A 14 2.90 14.99 9.83
N GLN A 15 3.66 13.89 9.81
CA GLN A 15 4.37 13.43 8.61
C GLN A 15 3.63 12.49 7.65
N ALA A 16 2.45 11.96 8.00
CA ALA A 16 1.61 11.21 7.04
C ALA A 16 0.42 12.08 6.60
N HIS A 17 0.34 12.41 5.32
CA HIS A 17 -0.81 13.15 4.80
C HIS A 17 -2.08 12.30 5.05
N PRO A 18 -3.12 12.82 5.74
CA PRO A 18 -4.27 12.01 6.18
C PRO A 18 -5.00 11.26 5.05
N LEU A 19 -4.84 11.74 3.81
CA LEU A 19 -5.44 11.13 2.62
C LEU A 19 -4.72 9.88 2.11
N ILE A 20 -3.46 9.66 2.50
CA ILE A 20 -2.66 8.48 2.10
C ILE A 20 -2.33 7.56 3.29
N ALA A 21 -2.69 7.98 4.51
CA ALA A 21 -2.52 7.14 5.69
C ALA A 21 -3.33 5.83 5.55
N PRO A 22 -2.74 4.68 5.92
CA PRO A 22 -3.45 3.40 5.87
C PRO A 22 -4.73 3.45 6.72
N GLY A 23 -5.83 2.94 6.16
CA GLY A 23 -7.05 2.71 6.92
C GLY A 23 -6.93 1.49 7.81
N PRO A 24 -7.48 1.50 9.04
CA PRO A 24 -7.56 0.29 9.84
C PRO A 24 -8.47 -0.71 9.12
N HIS A 25 -8.04 -1.96 8.96
CA HIS A 25 -8.82 -3.05 8.38
C HIS A 25 -9.24 -4.02 9.49
N ASP A 26 -10.50 -4.46 9.44
CA ASP A 26 -11.05 -5.49 10.29
C ASP A 26 -11.57 -6.63 9.41
N PRO A 27 -10.87 -7.79 9.34
CA PRO A 27 -11.28 -8.91 8.51
C PRO A 27 -12.70 -9.40 8.79
N ALA A 28 -13.20 -9.26 10.03
CA ALA A 28 -14.53 -9.73 10.41
C ALA A 28 -15.65 -8.82 9.86
N ALA A 29 -15.38 -7.51 9.72
CA ALA A 29 -16.36 -6.53 9.27
C ALA A 29 -16.23 -6.17 7.79
N ASP A 30 -15.01 -6.23 7.24
CA ASP A 30 -14.70 -5.71 5.91
C ASP A 30 -14.57 -6.78 4.82
N GLY A 31 -14.43 -8.04 5.24
CA GLY A 31 -14.01 -9.13 4.37
C GLY A 31 -12.48 -9.16 4.16
N PRO A 32 -12.00 -10.05 3.27
CA PRO A 32 -10.57 -10.29 3.06
C PRO A 32 -9.83 -9.04 2.57
N PHE A 33 -8.70 -8.71 3.19
CA PHE A 33 -7.90 -7.53 2.83
C PHE A 33 -7.50 -7.55 1.35
N ARG A 34 -7.01 -8.70 0.86
CA ARG A 34 -6.51 -8.81 -0.51
C ARG A 34 -7.60 -8.51 -1.54
N ALA A 35 -8.82 -8.99 -1.32
CA ALA A 35 -9.96 -8.69 -2.20
C ALA A 35 -10.26 -7.19 -2.28
N LEU A 36 -10.23 -6.48 -1.14
CA LEU A 36 -10.43 -5.03 -1.09
C LEU A 36 -9.29 -4.28 -1.78
N TYR A 37 -8.06 -4.73 -1.57
CA TYR A 37 -6.87 -4.16 -2.20
C TYR A 37 -6.96 -4.28 -3.72
N GLU A 38 -7.18 -5.48 -4.25
CA GLU A 38 -7.29 -5.75 -5.69
C GLU A 38 -8.43 -4.94 -6.34
N ARG A 39 -9.60 -4.87 -5.68
CA ARG A 39 -10.72 -4.04 -6.11
C ARG A 39 -10.33 -2.55 -6.15
N GLY A 40 -9.65 -2.07 -5.12
CA GLY A 40 -9.16 -0.70 -5.02
C GLY A 40 -8.15 -0.34 -6.11
N ILE A 41 -7.18 -1.21 -6.36
CA ILE A 41 -6.19 -1.04 -7.43
C ILE A 41 -6.85 -1.03 -8.80
N THR A 42 -7.75 -1.98 -9.05
CA THR A 42 -8.46 -2.12 -10.34
C THR A 42 -9.31 -0.88 -10.62
N GLY A 43 -10.06 -0.38 -9.63
CA GLY A 43 -10.87 0.83 -9.73
C GLY A 43 -10.08 2.15 -9.69
N SER A 44 -8.78 2.14 -9.42
CA SER A 44 -7.96 3.35 -9.36
C SER A 44 -7.71 3.96 -10.75
N ARG A 45 -7.31 5.23 -10.79
CA ARG A 45 -6.84 5.92 -12.01
C ARG A 45 -5.31 5.79 -12.23
N MET A 46 -4.65 4.83 -11.59
CA MET A 46 -3.22 4.60 -11.79
C MET A 46 -2.95 4.04 -13.19
N ILE A 47 -1.75 4.29 -13.72
CA ILE A 47 -1.34 3.74 -15.01
C ILE A 47 -1.25 2.21 -14.96
N ARG A 48 -1.34 1.56 -16.11
CA ARG A 48 -1.40 0.09 -16.22
C ARG A 48 -0.22 -0.61 -15.54
N ASN A 49 1.00 -0.12 -15.73
CA ASN A 49 2.21 -0.71 -15.13
C ASN A 49 2.16 -0.68 -13.60
N THR A 50 1.71 0.43 -13.02
CA THR A 50 1.56 0.57 -11.58
C THR A 50 0.49 -0.38 -11.03
N LYS A 51 -0.63 -0.54 -11.75
CA LYS A 51 -1.65 -1.53 -11.39
C LYS A 51 -1.11 -2.94 -11.46
N LEU A 52 -0.35 -3.28 -12.51
CA LEU A 52 0.26 -4.60 -12.67
C LEU A 52 1.18 -4.92 -11.49
N VAL A 53 2.14 -4.05 -11.17
CA VAL A 53 3.05 -4.23 -10.01
C VAL A 53 2.26 -4.40 -8.71
N ALA A 54 1.21 -3.61 -8.50
CA ALA A 54 0.39 -3.72 -7.30
C ALA A 54 -0.35 -5.06 -7.21
N LEU A 55 -0.90 -5.56 -8.31
CA LEU A 55 -1.60 -6.85 -8.33
C LEU A 55 -0.62 -8.03 -8.22
N THR A 56 0.58 -7.92 -8.78
CA THR A 56 1.66 -8.89 -8.57
C THR A 56 2.08 -8.92 -7.11
N LEU A 57 2.25 -7.77 -6.44
CA LEU A 57 2.48 -7.77 -4.98
C LEU A 57 1.34 -8.44 -4.21
N ALA A 58 0.09 -8.22 -4.63
CA ALA A 58 -1.07 -8.85 -4.02
C ALA A 58 -1.08 -10.38 -4.17
N SER A 59 -0.50 -10.96 -5.23
CA SER A 59 -0.45 -12.42 -5.38
C SER A 59 0.43 -13.11 -4.34
N HIS A 60 1.40 -12.39 -3.75
CA HIS A 60 2.26 -12.88 -2.66
C HIS A 60 1.69 -12.64 -1.27
N ALA A 61 0.58 -11.90 -1.17
CA ALA A 61 0.00 -11.52 0.11
C ALA A 61 -1.02 -12.54 0.62
N ASP A 62 -1.04 -12.72 1.94
CA ASP A 62 -2.08 -13.46 2.64
C ASP A 62 -3.47 -12.88 2.33
N TRP A 63 -4.43 -13.78 2.07
CA TRP A 63 -5.78 -13.41 1.62
C TRP A 63 -6.52 -12.53 2.64
N ALA A 64 -6.46 -12.91 3.91
CA ALA A 64 -7.22 -12.28 4.97
C ALA A 64 -6.58 -10.95 5.43
N THR A 65 -5.26 -10.95 5.61
CA THR A 65 -4.52 -9.87 6.28
C THR A 65 -3.78 -8.93 5.33
N GLY A 66 -3.54 -9.33 4.08
CA GLY A 66 -2.77 -8.56 3.11
C GLY A 66 -1.27 -8.46 3.43
N ARG A 67 -0.78 -9.22 4.42
CA ARG A 67 0.64 -9.28 4.76
C ARG A 67 1.37 -10.16 3.75
N ILE A 68 2.54 -9.73 3.32
CA ILE A 68 3.46 -10.54 2.52
C ILE A 68 4.49 -11.14 3.49
N PRO A 69 4.48 -12.47 3.72
CA PRO A 69 5.48 -13.12 4.57
C PRO A 69 6.90 -12.86 4.07
N GLN A 70 7.87 -12.81 4.99
CA GLN A 70 9.27 -12.43 4.69
C GLN A 70 9.91 -13.36 3.66
N ASP A 71 9.60 -14.65 3.71
CA ASP A 71 10.12 -15.72 2.87
C ASP A 71 9.56 -15.71 1.43
N VAL A 72 8.46 -14.99 1.20
CA VAL A 72 7.84 -14.84 -0.14
C VAL A 72 7.82 -13.39 -0.61
N GLN A 73 8.63 -12.51 -0.01
CA GLN A 73 8.82 -11.16 -0.52
C GLN A 73 9.43 -11.22 -1.92
N PRO A 74 8.79 -10.67 -2.97
CA PRO A 74 9.32 -10.76 -4.32
C PRO A 74 10.55 -9.86 -4.53
N TYR A 75 10.69 -8.81 -3.70
CA TYR A 75 11.69 -7.74 -3.84
C TYR A 75 11.74 -7.18 -5.28
N LEU A 76 12.74 -6.34 -5.58
CA LEU A 76 12.81 -5.72 -6.91
C LEU A 76 13.01 -6.76 -8.03
N ALA A 77 13.90 -7.73 -7.83
CA ALA A 77 14.25 -8.71 -8.87
C ALA A 77 13.08 -9.62 -9.24
N GLY A 78 12.35 -10.15 -8.25
CA GLY A 78 11.17 -10.99 -8.50
C GLY A 78 10.05 -10.20 -9.17
N LEU A 79 9.82 -8.95 -8.76
CA LEU A 79 8.83 -8.10 -9.43
C LEU A 79 9.18 -7.81 -10.89
N VAL A 80 10.45 -7.58 -11.22
CA VAL A 80 10.91 -7.42 -12.61
C VAL A 80 10.62 -8.69 -13.41
N GLN A 81 10.95 -9.86 -12.87
CA GLN A 81 10.74 -11.14 -13.52
C GLN A 81 9.25 -11.43 -13.76
N GLU A 82 8.40 -11.25 -12.74
CA GLU A 82 6.99 -11.62 -12.79
C GLU A 82 6.15 -10.65 -13.63
N THR A 83 6.54 -9.36 -13.67
CA THR A 83 5.79 -8.35 -14.43
C THR A 83 6.31 -8.16 -15.86
N ALA A 84 7.49 -8.71 -16.18
CA ALA A 84 8.22 -8.46 -17.43
C ALA A 84 8.44 -6.96 -17.74
N LEU A 85 8.40 -6.11 -16.70
CA LEU A 85 8.71 -4.69 -16.80
C LEU A 85 10.21 -4.46 -16.60
N THR A 86 10.73 -3.35 -17.12
CA THR A 86 12.11 -2.97 -16.81
C THR A 86 12.26 -2.58 -15.34
N THR A 87 13.47 -2.72 -14.78
CA THR A 87 13.78 -2.30 -13.41
C THR A 87 13.33 -0.86 -13.12
N GLY A 88 13.57 0.06 -14.06
CA GLY A 88 13.13 1.46 -13.93
C GLY A 88 11.60 1.60 -13.85
N GLN A 89 10.84 0.84 -14.65
CA GLN A 89 9.38 0.86 -14.60
C GLN A 89 8.83 0.30 -13.29
N VAL A 90 9.45 -0.75 -12.73
CA VAL A 90 9.08 -1.31 -11.43
C VAL A 90 9.38 -0.31 -10.32
N VAL A 91 10.58 0.28 -10.29
CA VAL A 91 10.97 1.29 -9.28
C VAL A 91 10.02 2.49 -9.30
N VAL A 92 9.71 3.04 -10.47
CA VAL A 92 8.75 4.14 -10.60
C VAL A 92 7.36 3.73 -10.13
N SER A 93 6.92 2.52 -10.44
CA SER A 93 5.63 2.00 -9.99
C SER A 93 5.57 1.83 -8.47
N LEU A 94 6.61 1.29 -7.86
CA LEU A 94 6.73 1.16 -6.39
C LEU A 94 6.71 2.54 -5.72
N GLN A 95 7.43 3.51 -6.29
CA GLN A 95 7.42 4.89 -5.80
C GLN A 95 6.01 5.50 -5.85
N ILE A 96 5.29 5.34 -6.95
CA ILE A 96 3.90 5.83 -7.09
C ILE A 96 2.97 5.15 -6.07
N LEU A 97 3.13 3.84 -5.86
CA LEU A 97 2.31 3.09 -4.90
C LEU A 97 2.59 3.55 -3.46
N GLU A 98 3.86 3.76 -3.11
CA GLU A 98 4.27 4.28 -1.80
C GLU A 98 3.72 5.69 -1.57
N ASP A 99 3.92 6.59 -2.54
CA ASP A 99 3.48 8.00 -2.42
C ASP A 99 1.95 8.14 -2.38
N ARG A 100 1.22 7.17 -2.93
CA ARG A 100 -0.24 7.12 -2.87
C ARG A 100 -0.78 6.31 -1.70
N GLY A 101 0.08 5.74 -0.87
CA GLY A 101 -0.32 4.98 0.33
C GLY A 101 -0.94 3.61 0.03
N TRP A 102 -0.57 2.99 -1.08
CA TRP A 102 -0.96 1.61 -1.42
C TRP A 102 0.06 0.58 -0.93
N ILE A 103 1.32 0.99 -0.74
CA ILE A 103 2.32 0.16 -0.08
C ILE A 103 3.05 0.95 1.00
N SER A 104 3.71 0.22 1.88
CA SER A 104 4.61 0.75 2.88
C SER A 104 5.91 -0.04 2.89
N ARG A 105 6.99 0.61 3.33
CA ARG A 105 8.28 -0.01 3.64
C ARG A 105 8.79 0.53 4.98
N PRO A 106 9.62 -0.22 5.72
CA PRO A 106 10.12 0.22 7.04
C PRO A 106 10.90 1.54 6.98
N SER A 107 11.62 1.79 5.90
CA SER A 107 12.42 3.00 5.72
C SER A 107 12.67 3.29 4.25
N ARG A 108 12.54 4.58 3.87
CA ARG A 108 12.87 5.07 2.52
C ARG A 108 14.36 5.00 2.18
N ARG A 109 15.22 4.78 3.18
CA ARG A 109 16.67 4.63 2.98
C ARG A 109 17.04 3.23 2.49
N VAL A 110 16.18 2.23 2.70
CA VAL A 110 16.40 0.87 2.23
C VAL A 110 16.04 0.79 0.75
N ARG A 111 16.93 0.19 -0.04
CA ARG A 111 16.73 -0.01 -1.47
C ARG A 111 15.59 -0.99 -1.72
N TRP A 112 14.94 -0.89 -2.89
CA TRP A 112 13.84 -1.79 -3.25
C TRP A 112 14.29 -3.26 -3.38
N ASP A 113 15.59 -3.49 -3.56
CA ASP A 113 16.20 -4.82 -3.56
C ASP A 113 16.06 -5.54 -2.22
N ASP A 114 16.02 -4.80 -1.10
CA ASP A 114 16.04 -5.36 0.26
C ASP A 114 14.86 -4.92 1.13
N ALA A 115 14.06 -3.96 0.66
CA ALA A 115 12.97 -3.39 1.45
C ALA A 115 11.78 -4.36 1.49
N PRO A 116 11.39 -4.91 2.67
CA PRO A 116 10.18 -5.69 2.77
C PRO A 116 8.98 -4.78 2.53
N ILE A 117 8.09 -5.21 1.63
CA ILE A 117 6.92 -4.43 1.21
C ILE A 117 5.69 -4.91 1.97
N GLY A 118 4.95 -3.97 2.55
CA GLY A 118 3.64 -4.22 3.15
C GLY A 118 2.52 -3.59 2.32
N LEU A 119 1.44 -4.33 2.07
CA LEU A 119 0.26 -3.77 1.41
C LEU A 119 -0.52 -2.86 2.37
N THR A 120 -1.07 -1.79 1.82
CA THR A 120 -1.89 -0.83 2.54
C THR A 120 -3.05 -0.36 1.66
N ILE A 121 -4.12 0.15 2.27
CA ILE A 121 -5.21 0.81 1.55
C ILE A 121 -5.42 2.18 2.21
N PRO A 122 -5.37 3.29 1.46
CA PRO A 122 -5.61 4.61 2.03
C PRO A 122 -6.99 4.68 2.70
N ALA A 123 -7.06 5.27 3.90
CA ALA A 123 -8.28 5.29 4.72
C ALA A 123 -9.53 5.83 3.99
N PRO A 124 -9.45 6.91 3.18
CA PRO A 124 -10.62 7.37 2.41
C PRO A 124 -11.11 6.35 1.38
N ILE A 125 -10.19 5.55 0.81
CA ILE A 125 -10.50 4.54 -0.20
C ILE A 125 -11.11 3.31 0.48
N LEU A 126 -10.52 2.83 1.58
CA LEU A 126 -11.08 1.71 2.34
C LEU A 126 -12.51 2.00 2.79
N ARG A 127 -12.79 3.22 3.28
CA ARG A 127 -14.15 3.64 3.65
C ARG A 127 -15.13 3.58 2.47
N ARG A 128 -14.69 3.96 1.26
CA ARG A 128 -15.53 3.87 0.04
C ARG A 128 -15.80 2.42 -0.35
N LEU A 129 -14.77 1.57 -0.31
CA LEU A 129 -14.89 0.14 -0.63
C LEU A 129 -15.85 -0.58 0.33
N ARG A 130 -15.77 -0.29 1.64
CA ARG A 130 -16.72 -0.78 2.67
C ARG A 130 -18.17 -0.39 2.42
N LYS A 131 -18.40 0.80 1.86
CA LYS A 131 -19.75 1.27 1.54
C LYS A 131 -20.32 0.51 0.35
N ALA A 132 -19.50 0.32 -0.69
CA ALA A 132 -19.89 -0.42 -1.89
C ALA A 132 -20.24 -1.88 -1.56
N HIS A 133 -19.42 -2.55 -0.72
CA HIS A 133 -19.65 -3.95 -0.32
C HIS A 133 -20.95 -4.18 0.47
N ARG A 134 -21.53 -3.15 1.10
CA ARG A 134 -22.77 -3.28 1.87
C ARG A 134 -24.04 -3.12 1.03
N GLN A 135 -23.90 -2.79 -0.26
CA GLN A 135 -25.02 -2.57 -1.17
C GLN A 135 -25.24 -3.73 -2.14
N ASP A 136 -24.37 -4.74 -2.08
CA ASP A 136 -24.49 -6.03 -2.77
C ASP A 136 -25.04 -7.08 -1.78
#